data_AF-L5LTF7-F1
#
_entry.id   AF-L5LTF7-F1
#
_cell.length_a   1.000
_cell.length_b   1.000
_cell.length_c   1.000
_cell.angle_alpha   90.00
_cell.angle_beta   90.00
_cell.angle_gamma   90.00
#
_symmetry.space_group_name_H-M   'P 1'
#
loop_
_entity.id
_entity.type
_entity.pdbx_description
1 polymer ?
#
loop_
_entity_poly.entity_id
_entity_poly.type
_entity_poly.pdbx_seq_one_letter_code
_entity_poly.pdbx_strand_id
1 'polypeptide(L)'
;MYDSDSDGHITLEEYRNVVEELLSGNPHIEKDSARSIADGAMMEAASVCMGQMEPDQVYEGLTFEGFLKIWQGIDIETKMHVCFLNMETMALCH
;
A
#
# COMPACT_ATOMS: atom_id res chain seq x y z
N MET A 1 -6.51 2.72 -7.93
CA MET A 1 -5.75 2.75 -6.66
C MET A 1 -6.76 3.10 -5.57
N TYR A 2 -6.60 2.62 -4.34
CA TYR A 2 -7.52 2.94 -3.22
C TYR A 2 -7.28 4.33 -2.61
N ASP A 3 -6.73 5.22 -3.41
CA ASP A 3 -6.50 6.63 -3.14
C ASP A 3 -7.78 7.36 -3.59
N SER A 4 -8.60 7.72 -2.60
CA SER A 4 -9.97 8.17 -2.78
C SER A 4 -10.05 9.66 -3.11
N ASP A 5 -9.08 10.45 -2.63
CA ASP A 5 -8.97 11.88 -2.90
C ASP A 5 -7.96 12.22 -4.02
N SER A 6 -7.27 11.21 -4.56
CA SER A 6 -6.31 11.31 -5.66
C SER A 6 -5.09 12.17 -5.31
N ASP A 7 -4.68 12.18 -4.04
CA ASP A 7 -3.52 12.92 -3.56
C ASP A 7 -2.18 12.19 -3.84
N GLY A 8 -2.24 10.94 -4.30
CA GLY A 8 -1.08 10.10 -4.62
C GLY A 8 -0.62 9.20 -3.47
N HIS A 9 -1.30 9.23 -2.33
CA HIS A 9 -1.01 8.46 -1.13
C HIS A 9 -2.24 7.63 -0.73
N ILE A 10 -2.00 6.45 -0.16
CA ILE A 10 -3.05 5.73 0.56
C ILE A 10 -2.80 5.99 2.05
N THR A 11 -3.64 6.84 2.63
CA THR A 11 -3.61 7.17 4.06
C THR A 11 -3.98 5.95 4.91
N LEU A 12 -3.68 6.00 6.21
CA LEU A 12 -4.11 4.95 7.14
C LEU A 12 -5.63 4.80 7.19
N GLU A 13 -6.37 5.90 7.06
CA GLU A 13 -7.83 5.87 7.08
C GLU A 13 -8.39 5.16 5.84
N GLU A 14 -7.90 5.51 4.65
CA GLU A 14 -8.30 4.83 3.41
C GLU A 14 -7.96 3.35 3.45
N TYR A 15 -6.76 3.01 3.93
CA TYR A 15 -6.34 1.63 4.06
C TYR A 15 -7.21 0.84 5.05
N ARG A 16 -7.58 1.44 6.20
CA ARG A 16 -8.52 0.83 7.16
C ARG A 16 -9.85 0.52 6.50
N ASN A 17 -10.40 1.44 5.70
CA ASN A 17 -11.67 1.23 5.01
C ASN A 17 -11.59 0.02 4.07
N VAL A 18 -10.49 -0.12 3.32
CA VAL A 18 -10.25 -1.27 2.44
C VAL A 18 -10.16 -2.58 3.23
N VAL A 19 -9.40 -2.60 4.33
CA VAL A 19 -9.23 -3.81 5.15
C VAL A 19 -10.54 -4.20 5.83
N GLU A 20 -11.31 -3.23 6.34
CA GLU A 20 -12.64 -3.45 6.90
C GLU A 20 -13.59 -4.07 5.85
N GLU A 21 -13.61 -3.54 4.62
CA GLU A 21 -14.42 -4.07 3.52
C GLU A 21 -14.01 -5.50 3.16
N LEU A 22 -12.70 -5.76 2.99
CA LEU A 22 -12.16 -7.07 2.64
C LEU A 22 -12.47 -8.15 3.69
N LEU A 23 -12.43 -7.80 4.97
CA LEU A 23 -12.65 -8.73 6.08
C LEU A 23 -14.12 -8.82 6.52
N SER A 24 -14.99 -7.96 6.01
CA SER A 24 -16.42 -7.91 6.36
C SER A 24 -17.17 -9.23 6.11
N GLY A 25 -16.69 -10.06 5.18
CA GLY A 25 -17.23 -11.38 4.90
C GLY A 25 -16.87 -12.46 5.94
N ASN A 26 -15.96 -12.17 6.87
CA ASN A 26 -15.53 -13.11 7.90
C ASN A 26 -16.26 -12.85 9.24
N PRO A 27 -17.18 -13.73 9.66
CA PRO A 27 -17.97 -13.52 10.88
C PRO A 27 -17.15 -13.61 12.18
N HIS A 28 -15.89 -14.05 12.11
CA HIS A 28 -14.99 -14.15 13.26
C HIS A 28 -14.07 -12.94 13.41
N ILE A 29 -14.09 -12.00 12.46
CA ILE A 29 -13.24 -10.81 12.50
C ILE A 29 -14.12 -9.61 12.86
N GLU A 30 -13.86 -9.05 14.04
CA GLU A 30 -14.50 -7.82 14.47
C GLU A 30 -13.88 -6.61 13.76
N LYS A 31 -14.65 -5.52 13.68
CA LYS A 31 -14.22 -4.26 13.07
C LYS A 31 -12.92 -3.73 13.70
N ASP A 32 -12.78 -3.82 15.02
CA ASP A 32 -11.58 -3.38 15.74
C ASP A 32 -10.36 -4.28 15.44
N SER A 33 -10.59 -5.56 15.15
CA SER A 33 -9.53 -6.47 14.69
C SER A 33 -9.06 -6.10 13.28
N ALA A 34 -9.98 -5.81 12.36
CA ALA A 34 -9.66 -5.34 11.01
C ALA A 34 -8.85 -4.03 11.05
N ARG A 35 -9.22 -3.08 11.91
CA ARG A 35 -8.45 -1.85 12.13
C ARG A 35 -7.06 -2.12 12.66
N SER A 36 -6.94 -2.99 13.66
CA SER A 36 -5.63 -3.36 14.24
C SER A 36 -4.72 -4.01 13.20
N ILE A 37 -5.28 -4.81 12.28
CA ILE A 37 -4.55 -5.38 11.14
C ILE A 37 -4.06 -4.27 10.20
N ALA A 38 -4.93 -3.32 9.86
CA ALA A 38 -4.56 -2.19 8.99
C ALA A 38 -3.46 -1.33 9.62
N ASP A 39 -3.55 -1.05 10.92
CA ASP A 39 -2.56 -0.28 11.67
C ASP A 39 -1.19 -0.98 11.68
N GLY A 40 -1.18 -2.27 11.99
CA GLY A 40 0.04 -3.08 11.98
C GLY A 40 0.68 -3.14 10.60
N ALA A 41 -0.09 -3.40 9.55
CA ALA A 41 0.42 -3.46 8.19
C ALA A 41 0.93 -2.10 7.68
N MET A 42 0.27 -0.98 8.05
CA MET A 42 0.74 0.36 7.70
C MET A 42 2.04 0.72 8.43
N MET A 43 2.19 0.31 9.69
CA MET A 43 3.42 0.51 10.44
C MET A 43 4.60 -0.25 9.80
N GLU A 44 4.37 -1.50 9.38
CA GLU A 44 5.37 -2.27 8.63
C GLU A 44 5.69 -1.62 7.28
N ALA A 45 4.68 -1.13 6.56
CA ALA A 45 4.86 -0.39 5.31
C ALA A 45 5.74 0.86 5.51
N ALA A 46 5.49 1.63 6.57
CA ALA A 46 6.31 2.80 6.91
C ALA A 46 7.77 2.39 7.19
N SER A 47 7.99 1.33 7.96
CA SER A 47 9.32 0.77 8.26
C SER A 47 10.09 0.38 7.00
N VAL A 48 9.44 -0.33 6.06
CA VAL A 48 10.05 -0.74 4.79
C VAL A 48 10.35 0.45 3.87
N CYS A 49 9.42 1.39 3.76
CA CYS A 49 9.51 2.49 2.80
C CYS A 49 10.48 3.60 3.24
N MET A 50 10.53 3.88 4.54
CA MET A 50 11.20 5.06 5.10
C MET A 50 12.41 4.72 5.97
N GLY A 51 12.59 3.46 6.38
CA GLY A 51 13.67 3.06 7.27
C GLY A 51 13.50 3.63 8.69
N GLN A 52 14.58 4.12 9.30
CA GLN A 52 14.48 4.83 10.59
C GLN A 52 13.79 6.18 10.36
N MET A 53 12.56 6.31 10.86
CA MET A 53 11.87 7.60 10.94
C MET A 53 12.39 8.43 12.12
N GLU A 54 12.51 9.73 11.90
CA GLU A 54 12.74 10.67 12.99
C GLU A 54 11.53 10.70 13.94
N PRO A 55 11.72 11.00 15.24
CA PRO A 55 10.62 10.98 16.23
C PRO A 55 9.41 11.85 15.87
N ASP A 56 9.65 12.93 15.11
CA ASP A 56 8.62 13.90 14.71
C ASP A 56 8.12 13.67 13.27
N GLN A 57 8.68 12.68 12.57
CA GLN A 57 8.31 12.41 11.18
C GLN A 57 7.00 11.63 11.13
N VAL A 58 5.99 12.23 10.50
CA VAL A 58 4.69 11.60 10.27
C VAL A 58 4.73 10.85 8.95
N TYR A 59 4.29 9.60 8.96
CA TYR A 59 4.06 8.85 7.73
C TYR A 59 2.72 9.29 7.12
N GLU A 60 2.79 9.97 5.99
CA GLU A 60 1.59 10.52 5.31
C GLU A 60 0.73 9.42 4.68
N GLY A 61 1.35 8.32 4.26
CA GLY A 61 0.65 7.19 3.66
C GLY A 61 1.51 6.44 2.66
N LEU A 62 0.96 5.36 2.12
CA LEU A 62 1.65 4.53 1.14
C LEU A 62 1.60 5.18 -0.25
N THR A 63 2.77 5.52 -0.80
CA THR A 63 2.90 5.95 -2.20
C THR A 63 2.98 4.75 -3.15
N PHE A 64 2.83 4.99 -4.45
CA PHE A 64 3.06 3.96 -5.46
C PHE A 64 4.50 3.40 -5.43
N GLU A 65 5.51 4.26 -5.21
CA GLU A 65 6.89 3.81 -5.05
C GLU A 65 7.04 2.95 -3.79
N GLY A 66 6.42 3.36 -2.68
CA GLY A 66 6.38 2.57 -1.45
C GLY A 66 5.75 1.20 -1.65
N PHE A 67 4.66 1.14 -2.41
CA PHE A 67 4.03 -0.12 -2.80
C PHE A 67 5.03 -1.03 -3.54
N LEU A 68 5.72 -0.53 -4.57
CA LEU A 68 6.72 -1.33 -5.29
C LEU A 68 7.88 -1.80 -4.38
N LYS A 69 8.31 -0.99 -3.41
CA LYS A 69 9.32 -1.38 -2.42
C LYS A 69 8.84 -2.54 -1.54
N ILE A 70 7.60 -2.50 -1.04
CA ILE A 70 7.03 -3.58 -0.22
C ILE A 70 6.96 -4.90 -1.00
N TRP A 71 6.66 -4.82 -2.30
CA TRP A 71 6.56 -5.98 -3.17
C TRP A 71 7.88 -6.37 -3.85
N GLN A 72 9.01 -5.79 -3.44
CA GLN A 72 10.31 -6.11 -4.01
C GLN A 72 10.61 -7.62 -3.86
N GLY A 73 10.92 -8.28 -4.97
CA GLY A 73 11.19 -9.72 -5.01
C GLY A 73 9.94 -10.59 -5.18
N ILE A 74 8.76 -10.01 -5.34
CA ILE A 74 7.53 -10.70 -5.73
C ILE A 74 7.20 -10.33 -7.17
N ASP A 75 6.90 -11.34 -7.99
CA ASP A 75 6.36 -11.12 -9.34
C ASP A 75 4.90 -10.66 -9.24
N ILE A 76 4.73 -9.35 -9.12
CA ILE A 76 3.44 -8.69 -9.00
C ILE A 76 2.60 -8.83 -10.27
N GLU A 77 3.22 -9.01 -11.45
CA GLU A 77 2.48 -9.16 -12.70
C GLU A 77 1.68 -10.45 -12.72
N THR A 78 2.36 -11.54 -12.35
CA THR A 78 1.72 -12.85 -12.21
C THR A 78 0.74 -12.87 -11.04
N LYS A 79 1.07 -12.23 -9.91
CA LYS A 79 0.22 -12.23 -8.72
C LYS A 79 -1.06 -11.40 -8.88
N MET A 80 -1.00 -10.29 -9.61
CA MET A 80 -2.14 -9.40 -9.84
C MET A 80 -2.88 -9.67 -11.15
N HIS A 81 -2.34 -10.54 -12.02
CA HIS A 81 -2.79 -10.68 -13.41
C HIS A 81 -2.83 -9.33 -14.16
N VAL A 82 -1.84 -8.48 -13.88
CA VAL A 82 -1.68 -7.15 -14.48
C VAL A 82 -0.34 -7.14 -15.20
N CYS A 83 -0.28 -6.69 -16.44
CA CYS A 83 1.00 -6.39 -17.09
C CYS A 83 1.35 -4.93 -16.78
N PHE A 84 2.44 -4.66 -16.07
CA PHE A 84 2.96 -3.30 -16.04
C PHE A 84 3.57 -3.09 -17.42
N LEU A 85 2.98 -2.19 -18.23
CA LEU A 85 3.64 -1.74 -19.46
C LEU A 85 5.05 -1.33 -19.06
N ASN A 86 6.07 -2.04 -19.57
CA ASN A 86 7.48 -1.79 -19.32
C ASN A 86 7.73 -0.30 -19.09
N MET A 87 8.07 0.08 -17.86
CA MET A 87 8.56 1.42 -17.53
C MET A 87 10.02 1.58 -17.98
N GLU A 88 10.52 0.71 -18.86
CA GLU A 88 11.65 1.06 -19.72
C GLU A 88 11.20 2.27 -20.52
N THR A 89 11.73 3.43 -20.11
CA THR A 89 11.70 4.69 -20.84
C THR A 89 11.65 4.36 -22.32
N MET A 90 10.54 4.68 -23.00
CA MET A 90 10.49 4.61 -24.45
C MET A 90 11.67 5.44 -24.94
N ALA A 91 12.76 4.76 -25.31
CA ALA A 91 13.88 5.39 -25.96
C ALA A 91 13.27 6.01 -27.19
N LEU A 92 13.23 7.35 -27.19
CA LEU A 92 12.72 8.16 -28.27
C LEU A 92 13.42 7.71 -29.55
N CYS A 93 12.75 6.92 -30.39
CA CYS A 93 13.29 6.54 -31.68
C CYS A 93 13.33 7.81 -32.55
N HIS A 94 14.55 8.12 -32.99
CA HIS A 94 14.93 9.32 -33.73
C HIS A 94 14.65 9.19 -35.24
#